data_AF-A0A2V7W5C3-F1
#
_entry.id   AF-A0A2V7W5C3-F1
#
_cell.length_a   1.000
_cell.length_b   1.000
_cell.length_c   1.000
_cell.angle_alpha   90.00
_cell.angle_beta   90.00
_cell.angle_gamma   90.00
#
_symmetry.space_group_name_H-M   'P 1'
#
loop_
_entity.id
_entity.type
_entity.pdbx_description
1 polymer ?
#
loop_
_entity_poly.entity_id
_entity_poly.type
_entity_poly.pdbx_seq_one_letter_code
_entity_poly.pdbx_strand_id
1 'polypeptide(L)'
;MSTLAAVLVIGCNGNSAQPDHQAEWRNVLEHKKAAVRADATPQQKQLYADSVRAFVQTHPNHGRAAAVWERIQLEFANELAAIGRYQDAVGFYRAILHRDPSNDDARRGMAGAMAKLAVTRDKLLALEKGMSHHEVASILGRPVPGWIVSNQRPGVTMEAWYYRMRTGGLAAVYFRNGKVLAAEETSNAPLRRFDS
;
A
#
# COMPACT_ATOMS: atom_id res chain seq x y z
N MET A 1 56.81 -51.74 20.06
CA MET A 1 56.94 -50.28 19.87
C MET A 1 55.77 -49.83 19.01
N SER A 2 54.73 -49.29 19.66
CA SER A 2 53.51 -48.82 19.00
C SER A 2 53.74 -47.41 18.47
N THR A 3 53.57 -47.20 17.16
CA THR A 3 53.53 -45.88 16.54
C THR A 3 52.06 -45.50 16.27
N LEU A 4 51.59 -44.49 17.01
CA LEU A 4 50.30 -43.85 16.80
C LEU A 4 50.28 -43.12 15.44
N ALA A 5 49.22 -43.37 14.67
CA ALA A 5 48.84 -42.54 13.54
C ALA A 5 48.14 -41.27 14.06
N ALA A 6 48.69 -40.09 13.77
CA ALA A 6 48.04 -38.82 14.03
C ALA A 6 46.98 -38.55 12.95
N VAL A 7 45.71 -38.61 13.33
CA VAL A 7 44.58 -38.15 12.50
C VAL A 7 44.52 -36.63 12.62
N LEU A 8 44.87 -35.91 11.55
CA LEU A 8 44.54 -34.49 11.40
C LEU A 8 43.05 -34.37 11.12
N VAL A 9 42.27 -33.95 12.13
CA VAL A 9 40.91 -33.46 11.92
C VAL A 9 41.03 -32.06 11.31
N ILE A 10 40.86 -31.96 10.00
CA ILE A 10 40.60 -30.69 9.34
C ILE A 10 39.17 -30.30 9.72
N GLY A 11 39.05 -29.50 10.78
CA GLY A 11 37.80 -28.84 11.11
C GLY A 11 37.46 -27.85 10.00
N CYS A 12 36.48 -28.21 9.16
CA CYS A 12 35.80 -27.26 8.30
C CYS A 12 35.12 -26.21 9.19
N ASN A 13 35.82 -25.12 9.48
CA ASN A 13 35.23 -23.95 10.11
C ASN A 13 34.45 -23.17 9.04
N GLY A 14 33.34 -23.74 8.61
CA GLY A 14 32.35 -23.11 7.73
C GLY A 14 31.57 -22.05 8.50
N ASN A 15 32.26 -21.02 8.99
CA ASN A 15 31.61 -19.82 9.48
C ASN A 15 31.19 -19.01 8.25
N SER A 16 30.10 -19.42 7.60
CA SER A 16 29.39 -18.55 6.66
C SER A 16 28.82 -17.40 7.50
N ALA A 17 29.64 -16.38 7.71
CA ALA A 17 29.25 -15.15 8.36
C ALA A 17 28.08 -14.57 7.57
N GLN A 18 26.88 -14.80 8.09
CA GLN A 18 25.68 -14.13 7.62
C GLN A 18 25.98 -12.62 7.68
N PRO A 19 25.74 -11.84 6.61
CA PRO A 19 26.03 -10.41 6.63
C PRO A 19 25.40 -9.79 7.88
N ASP A 20 26.23 -9.13 8.70
CA ASP A 20 25.81 -8.55 9.98
C ASP A 20 24.90 -7.33 9.74
N HIS A 21 23.64 -7.61 9.44
CA HIS A 21 22.57 -6.64 9.29
C HIS A 21 22.22 -5.96 10.63
N GLN A 22 22.89 -6.28 11.74
CA GLN A 22 22.66 -5.58 13.01
C GLN A 22 23.04 -4.11 12.96
N ALA A 23 24.04 -3.72 12.17
CA ALA A 23 24.42 -2.31 12.04
C ALA A 23 23.31 -1.49 11.34
N GLU A 24 22.78 -2.01 10.24
CA GLU A 24 21.66 -1.40 9.52
C GLU A 24 20.38 -1.38 10.38
N TRP A 25 20.12 -2.48 11.10
CA TRP A 25 18.99 -2.55 12.03
C TRP A 25 19.11 -1.56 13.20
N ARG A 26 20.32 -1.36 13.73
CA ARG A 26 20.58 -0.33 14.76
C ARG A 26 20.23 1.07 14.25
N ASN A 27 20.56 1.39 13.01
CA ASN A 27 20.20 2.69 12.42
C ASN A 27 18.68 2.87 12.31
N VAL A 28 17.94 1.82 11.94
CA VAL A 28 16.46 1.84 11.95
C VAL A 28 15.91 2.15 13.34
N LEU A 29 16.49 1.54 14.38
CA LEU A 29 16.06 1.76 15.77
C LEU A 29 16.39 3.17 16.28
N GLU A 30 17.49 3.78 15.85
CA GLU A 30 17.80 5.17 16.20
C GLU A 30 16.78 6.14 15.58
N HIS A 31 16.41 5.96 14.32
CA HIS A 31 15.33 6.77 13.71
C HIS A 31 14.00 6.59 14.42
N LYS A 32 13.68 5.35 14.88
CA LYS A 32 12.49 5.09 15.70
C LYS A 32 12.47 5.96 16.95
N LYS A 33 13.59 6.02 17.70
CA LYS A 33 13.67 6.80 18.95
C LYS A 33 13.33 8.27 18.70
N ALA A 34 13.78 8.84 17.58
CA ALA A 34 13.43 10.21 17.21
C ALA A 34 11.94 10.35 16.84
N ALA A 35 11.39 9.39 16.09
CA ALA A 35 10.02 9.45 15.58
C ALA A 35 8.92 9.25 16.64
N VAL A 36 9.22 8.55 17.75
CA VAL A 36 8.23 8.26 18.82
C VAL A 36 8.20 9.30 19.94
N ARG A 37 9.04 10.33 19.87
CA ARG A 37 8.99 11.44 20.84
C ARG A 37 7.70 12.23 20.67
N ALA A 38 7.20 12.80 21.78
CA ALA A 38 5.98 13.63 21.77
C ALA A 38 6.11 14.87 20.86
N ASP A 39 7.33 15.37 20.67
CA ASP A 39 7.67 16.53 19.85
C ASP A 39 8.26 16.16 18.47
N ALA A 40 8.08 14.91 18.03
CA ALA A 40 8.66 14.44 16.77
C ALA A 40 8.15 15.24 15.56
N THR A 41 9.07 15.69 14.72
CA THR A 41 8.73 16.41 13.49
C THR A 41 8.24 15.46 12.40
N PRO A 42 7.44 15.94 11.42
CA PRO A 42 7.04 15.14 10.27
C PRO A 42 8.24 14.53 9.51
N GLN A 43 9.36 15.24 9.45
CA GLN A 43 10.59 14.77 8.82
C GLN A 43 11.22 13.58 9.56
N GLN A 44 11.20 13.58 10.89
CA GLN A 44 11.72 12.46 11.69
C GLN A 44 10.87 11.20 11.52
N LYS A 45 9.53 11.36 11.48
CA LYS A 45 8.61 10.25 11.18
C LYS A 45 8.84 9.68 9.78
N GLN A 46 9.01 10.55 8.79
CA GLN A 46 9.28 10.15 7.41
C GLN A 46 10.62 9.41 7.30
N LEU A 47 11.69 9.91 7.92
CA LEU A 47 13.00 9.28 7.92
C LEU A 47 12.96 7.87 8.53
N TYR A 48 12.21 7.70 9.63
CA TYR A 48 11.99 6.39 10.22
C TYR A 48 11.29 5.44 9.24
N ALA A 49 10.18 5.85 8.63
CA ALA A 49 9.46 5.05 7.65
C ALA A 49 10.35 4.65 6.45
N ASP A 50 11.15 5.58 5.93
CA ASP A 50 12.07 5.32 4.81
C ASP A 50 13.19 4.36 5.21
N SER A 51 13.76 4.50 6.41
CA SER A 51 14.81 3.60 6.89
C SER A 51 14.32 2.15 7.03
N VAL A 52 13.09 1.96 7.50
CA VAL A 52 12.52 0.62 7.66
C VAL A 52 12.17 0.02 6.31
N ARG A 53 11.64 0.82 5.38
CA ARG A 53 11.39 0.41 3.98
C ARG A 53 12.67 -0.12 3.34
N ALA A 54 13.75 0.65 3.42
CA ALA A 54 15.03 0.27 2.83
C ALA A 54 15.56 -1.04 3.41
N PHE A 55 15.51 -1.19 4.74
CA PHE A 55 15.97 -2.41 5.42
C PHE A 55 15.14 -3.64 5.04
N VAL A 56 13.82 -3.53 4.95
CA VAL A 56 12.97 -4.68 4.58
C VAL A 56 13.13 -5.06 3.11
N GLN A 57 13.40 -4.10 2.22
CA GLN A 57 13.69 -4.39 0.82
C GLN A 57 14.98 -5.19 0.65
N THR A 58 16.00 -4.92 1.47
CA THR A 58 17.28 -5.65 1.43
C THR A 58 17.24 -6.95 2.21
N HIS A 59 16.45 -7.02 3.29
CA HIS A 59 16.41 -8.16 4.21
C HIS A 59 14.97 -8.69 4.44
N PRO A 60 14.28 -9.20 3.39
CA PRO A 60 12.87 -9.59 3.49
C PRO A 60 12.60 -10.75 4.46
N ASN A 61 13.62 -11.58 4.74
CA ASN A 61 13.51 -12.73 5.65
C ASN A 61 13.86 -12.41 7.12
N HIS A 62 14.16 -11.15 7.45
CA HIS A 62 14.49 -10.76 8.82
C HIS A 62 13.22 -10.58 9.67
N GLY A 63 12.77 -11.65 10.34
CA GLY A 63 11.47 -11.73 11.02
C GLY A 63 11.16 -10.57 11.99
N ARG A 64 12.13 -10.12 12.80
CA ARG A 64 11.93 -8.99 13.72
C ARG A 64 11.74 -7.66 12.99
N ALA A 65 12.42 -7.46 11.86
CA ALA A 65 12.27 -6.25 11.07
C ALA A 65 10.98 -6.28 10.26
N ALA A 66 10.59 -7.43 9.73
CA ALA A 66 9.31 -7.61 9.07
C ALA A 66 8.14 -7.28 10.01
N ALA A 67 8.13 -7.83 11.23
CA ALA A 67 7.10 -7.53 12.22
C ALA A 67 7.06 -6.06 12.64
N VAL A 68 8.23 -5.42 12.82
CA VAL A 68 8.31 -3.99 13.13
C VAL A 68 7.84 -3.14 11.95
N TRP A 69 8.19 -3.51 10.73
CA TRP A 69 7.77 -2.81 9.52
C TRP A 69 6.26 -2.86 9.32
N GLU A 70 5.64 -4.03 9.47
CA GLU A 70 4.19 -4.18 9.37
C GLU A 70 3.46 -3.28 10.37
N ARG A 71 3.93 -3.23 11.63
CA ARG A 71 3.34 -2.32 12.63
C ARG A 71 3.49 -0.86 12.23
N ILE A 72 4.66 -0.44 11.75
CA ILE A 72 4.89 0.96 11.32
C ILE A 72 4.02 1.30 10.10
N GLN A 73 3.89 0.38 9.15
CA GLN A 73 3.01 0.57 8.00
C GLN A 73 1.57 0.76 8.44
N LEU A 74 1.10 -0.01 9.43
CA LEU A 74 -0.24 0.10 9.97
C LEU A 74 -0.44 1.45 10.69
N GLU A 75 0.50 1.84 11.56
CA GLU A 75 0.48 3.13 12.25
C GLU A 75 0.47 4.30 11.25
N PHE A 76 1.33 4.26 10.23
CA PHE A 76 1.38 5.28 9.18
C PHE A 76 0.08 5.35 8.37
N ALA A 77 -0.51 4.20 8.02
CA ALA A 77 -1.80 4.14 7.34
C ALA A 77 -2.91 4.77 8.20
N ASN A 78 -2.91 4.50 9.51
CA ASN A 78 -3.84 5.10 10.46
C ASN A 78 -3.65 6.62 10.57
N GLU A 79 -2.41 7.10 10.65
CA GLU A 79 -2.10 8.54 10.67
C GLU A 79 -2.59 9.24 9.40
N LEU A 80 -2.32 8.65 8.22
CA LEU A 80 -2.82 9.15 6.94
C LEU A 80 -4.34 9.23 6.90
N ALA A 81 -5.03 8.19 7.37
CA ALA A 81 -6.48 8.18 7.45
C ALA A 81 -7.02 9.26 8.41
N ALA A 82 -6.36 9.46 9.56
CA ALA A 82 -6.74 10.47 10.54
C ALA A 82 -6.66 11.90 9.99
N ILE A 83 -5.70 12.19 9.10
CA ILE A 83 -5.56 13.49 8.43
C ILE A 83 -6.35 13.59 7.11
N GLY A 84 -7.24 12.62 6.83
CA GLY A 84 -8.11 12.62 5.65
C GLY A 84 -7.45 12.16 4.34
N ARG A 85 -6.20 11.69 4.37
CA ARG A 85 -5.48 11.14 3.21
C ARG A 85 -5.87 9.67 2.97
N TYR A 86 -7.16 9.44 2.74
CA TYR A 86 -7.72 8.09 2.68
C TYR A 86 -7.19 7.25 1.51
N GLN A 87 -6.92 7.85 0.34
CA GLN A 87 -6.40 7.11 -0.82
C GLN A 87 -5.02 6.51 -0.55
N ASP A 88 -4.14 7.30 0.08
CA ASP A 88 -2.80 6.86 0.45
C ASP A 88 -2.88 5.77 1.53
N ALA A 89 -3.73 5.97 2.54
CA ALA A 89 -3.96 4.99 3.60
C ALA A 89 -4.41 3.63 3.03
N VAL A 90 -5.35 3.62 2.07
CA VAL A 90 -5.81 2.39 1.40
C VAL A 90 -4.66 1.65 0.71
N GLY A 91 -3.71 2.37 0.10
CA GLY A 91 -2.51 1.77 -0.50
C GLY A 91 -1.67 1.00 0.52
N PHE A 92 -1.45 1.57 1.71
CA PHE A 92 -0.72 0.89 2.79
C PHE A 92 -1.50 -0.29 3.38
N TYR A 93 -2.80 -0.13 3.67
CA TYR A 93 -3.59 -1.25 4.18
C TYR A 93 -3.63 -2.43 3.20
N ARG A 94 -3.77 -2.17 1.89
CA ARG A 94 -3.74 -3.24 0.88
C ARG A 94 -2.38 -3.96 0.89
N ALA A 95 -1.28 -3.22 1.01
CA ALA A 95 0.05 -3.83 1.08
C ALA A 95 0.24 -4.71 2.34
N ILE A 96 -0.36 -4.33 3.46
CA ILE A 96 -0.38 -5.15 4.68
C ILE A 96 -1.23 -6.40 4.47
N LEU A 97 -2.46 -6.25 3.98
CA LEU A 97 -3.39 -7.37 3.75
C LEU A 97 -2.91 -8.37 2.69
N HIS A 98 -2.10 -7.92 1.73
CA HIS A 98 -1.46 -8.81 0.76
C HIS A 98 -0.44 -9.76 1.42
N ARG A 99 0.25 -9.30 2.47
CA ARG A 99 1.23 -10.10 3.24
C ARG A 99 0.56 -10.91 4.34
N ASP A 100 -0.33 -10.28 5.09
CA ASP A 100 -1.11 -10.89 6.16
C ASP A 100 -2.61 -10.63 5.92
N PRO A 101 -3.29 -11.54 5.20
CA PRO A 101 -4.73 -11.44 4.97
C PRO A 101 -5.56 -11.51 6.26
N SER A 102 -4.99 -11.99 7.37
CA SER A 102 -5.66 -12.11 8.66
C SER A 102 -5.56 -10.86 9.54
N ASN A 103 -4.86 -9.81 9.07
CA ASN A 103 -4.69 -8.57 9.82
C ASN A 103 -6.01 -7.80 9.99
N ASP A 104 -6.66 -7.99 11.13
CA ASP A 104 -7.95 -7.40 11.46
C ASP A 104 -7.93 -5.87 11.52
N ASP A 105 -6.85 -5.27 12.02
CA ASP A 105 -6.71 -3.82 12.12
C ASP A 105 -6.60 -3.18 10.74
N ALA A 106 -5.76 -3.73 9.86
CA ALA A 106 -5.63 -3.25 8.49
C ALA A 106 -6.95 -3.40 7.72
N ARG A 107 -7.67 -4.52 7.92
CA ARG A 107 -8.99 -4.74 7.31
C ARG A 107 -10.01 -3.70 7.76
N ARG A 108 -10.08 -3.40 9.07
CA ARG A 108 -10.96 -2.35 9.62
C ARG A 108 -10.57 -0.97 9.13
N GLY A 109 -9.28 -0.64 9.16
CA GLY A 109 -8.74 0.64 8.69
C GLY A 109 -9.05 0.88 7.21
N MET A 110 -8.83 -0.13 6.36
CA MET A 110 -9.16 -0.08 4.94
C MET A 110 -10.65 0.12 4.71
N ALA A 111 -11.50 -0.64 5.39
CA ALA A 111 -12.95 -0.50 5.27
C ALA A 111 -13.42 0.92 5.66
N GLY A 112 -12.89 1.48 6.76
CA GLY A 112 -13.17 2.85 7.19
C GLY A 112 -12.73 3.89 6.16
N ALA A 113 -11.50 3.78 5.65
CA ALA A 113 -10.97 4.69 4.63
C ALA A 113 -11.78 4.61 3.32
N MET A 114 -12.12 3.39 2.86
CA MET A 114 -12.94 3.17 1.68
C MET A 114 -14.35 3.73 1.84
N ALA A 115 -14.94 3.66 3.04
CA ALA A 115 -16.25 4.27 3.32
C ALA A 115 -16.21 5.80 3.20
N LYS A 116 -15.09 6.44 3.58
CA LYS A 116 -14.90 7.90 3.41
C LYS A 116 -14.70 8.30 1.94
N LEU A 117 -14.13 7.41 1.12
CA LEU A 117 -13.96 7.61 -0.32
C LEU A 117 -15.20 7.23 -1.14
N ALA A 118 -16.22 6.63 -0.53
CA ALA A 118 -17.38 6.14 -1.25
C ALA A 118 -18.17 7.31 -1.86
N VAL A 119 -18.50 7.18 -3.16
CA VAL A 119 -19.23 8.20 -3.91
C VAL A 119 -20.74 8.04 -3.72
N THR A 120 -21.46 9.15 -3.88
CA THR A 120 -22.93 9.15 -3.83
C THR A 120 -23.51 9.14 -5.23
N ARG A 121 -24.76 8.69 -5.34
CA ARG A 121 -25.52 8.75 -6.58
C ARG A 121 -25.60 10.16 -7.14
N ASP A 122 -25.88 11.15 -6.30
CA ASP A 122 -25.99 12.56 -6.72
C ASP A 122 -24.69 13.07 -7.37
N LYS A 123 -23.54 12.73 -6.78
CA LYS A 123 -22.23 13.09 -7.36
C LYS A 123 -22.01 12.44 -8.72
N LEU A 124 -22.47 11.20 -8.91
CA LEU A 124 -22.37 10.50 -10.18
C LEU A 124 -23.28 11.11 -11.25
N LEU A 125 -24.51 11.49 -10.87
CA LEU A 125 -25.48 12.14 -11.75
C LEU A 125 -25.08 13.56 -12.15
N ALA A 126 -24.21 14.21 -11.39
CA ALA A 126 -23.62 15.51 -11.74
C ALA A 126 -22.59 15.43 -12.88
N LEU A 127 -22.18 14.21 -13.28
CA LEU A 127 -21.24 14.05 -14.40
C LEU A 127 -21.97 14.21 -15.73
N GLU A 128 -21.32 14.93 -16.64
CA GLU A 128 -21.81 15.13 -18.01
C GLU A 128 -20.88 14.50 -19.03
N LYS A 129 -21.46 14.08 -20.15
CA LYS A 129 -20.69 13.57 -21.30
C LYS A 129 -19.75 14.66 -21.79
N GLY A 130 -18.49 14.31 -22.05
CA GLY A 130 -17.47 15.26 -22.51
C GLY A 130 -16.61 15.89 -21.42
N MET A 131 -16.95 15.68 -20.13
CA MET A 131 -16.09 16.08 -19.02
C MET A 131 -14.72 15.38 -19.09
N SER A 132 -13.68 16.09 -18.68
CA SER A 132 -12.31 15.59 -18.56
C SER A 132 -12.11 14.82 -17.25
N HIS A 133 -11.00 14.09 -17.17
CA HIS A 133 -10.54 13.48 -15.91
C HIS A 133 -10.45 14.47 -14.75
N HIS A 134 -10.03 15.72 -15.02
CA HIS A 134 -9.88 16.74 -13.99
C HIS A 134 -11.24 17.16 -13.41
N GLU A 135 -12.22 17.40 -14.29
CA GLU A 135 -13.60 17.75 -13.89
C GLU A 135 -14.28 16.59 -13.16
N VAL A 136 -14.09 15.35 -13.61
CA VAL A 136 -14.58 14.18 -12.87
C VAL A 136 -13.93 14.08 -11.49
N ALA A 137 -12.61 14.27 -11.41
CA ALA A 137 -11.88 14.20 -10.14
C ALA A 137 -12.26 15.33 -9.17
N SER A 138 -12.69 16.50 -9.64
CA SER A 138 -13.17 17.57 -8.75
C SER A 138 -14.52 17.24 -8.10
N ILE A 139 -15.35 16.44 -8.77
CA ILE A 139 -16.68 16.02 -8.28
C ILE A 139 -16.58 14.74 -7.44
N LEU A 140 -15.97 13.69 -7.99
CA LEU A 140 -15.90 12.36 -7.37
C LEU A 140 -14.67 12.17 -6.48
N GLY A 141 -13.63 12.98 -6.66
CA GLY A 141 -12.28 12.64 -6.22
C GLY A 141 -11.58 11.72 -7.21
N ARG A 142 -10.26 11.56 -7.05
CA ARG A 142 -9.52 10.56 -7.83
C ARG A 142 -9.93 9.13 -7.40
N PRO A 143 -9.92 8.16 -8.31
CA PRO A 143 -10.12 6.77 -7.92
C PRO A 143 -8.91 6.27 -7.12
N VAL A 144 -9.12 5.23 -6.31
CA VAL A 144 -8.04 4.55 -5.59
C VAL A 144 -7.03 3.96 -6.60
N PRO A 145 -5.71 4.00 -6.34
CA PRO A 145 -4.74 3.34 -7.21
C PRO A 145 -5.11 1.86 -7.49
N GLY A 146 -5.04 1.47 -8.76
CA GLY A 146 -5.48 0.15 -9.23
C GLY A 146 -6.97 0.04 -9.58
N TRP A 147 -7.76 1.09 -9.34
CA TRP A 147 -9.19 1.15 -9.71
C TRP A 147 -9.41 1.88 -11.05
N ILE A 148 -8.37 1.96 -11.88
CA ILE A 148 -8.40 2.49 -13.24
C ILE A 148 -8.07 1.33 -14.17
N VAL A 149 -8.93 1.10 -15.16
CA VAL A 149 -8.67 0.15 -16.24
C VAL A 149 -8.60 0.92 -17.55
N SER A 150 -7.51 0.78 -18.30
CA SER A 150 -7.30 1.49 -19.56
C SER A 150 -6.94 0.51 -20.68
N ASN A 151 -7.45 0.76 -21.88
CA ASN A 151 -7.18 -0.01 -23.09
C ASN A 151 -6.95 0.97 -24.25
N GLN A 152 -5.77 0.87 -24.86
CA GLN A 152 -5.37 1.73 -25.97
C GLN A 152 -5.42 0.94 -27.29
N ARG A 153 -6.15 1.48 -28.26
CA ARG A 153 -6.21 1.01 -29.64
C ARG A 153 -5.79 2.16 -30.58
N PRO A 154 -5.37 1.89 -31.82
CA PRO A 154 -5.04 2.96 -32.77
C PRO A 154 -6.19 3.98 -32.89
N GLY A 155 -5.90 5.24 -32.58
CA GLY A 155 -6.87 6.35 -32.64
C GLY A 155 -7.94 6.39 -31.53
N VAL A 156 -7.98 5.42 -30.61
CA VAL A 156 -8.96 5.39 -29.52
C VAL A 156 -8.35 4.87 -28.21
N THR A 157 -8.43 5.67 -27.16
CA THR A 157 -8.17 5.24 -25.78
C THR A 157 -9.48 5.09 -25.03
N MET A 158 -9.72 3.91 -24.48
CA MET A 158 -10.84 3.63 -23.59
C MET A 158 -10.31 3.51 -22.17
N GLU A 159 -10.91 4.23 -21.22
CA GLU A 159 -10.54 4.15 -19.82
C GLU A 159 -11.79 4.05 -18.96
N ALA A 160 -11.71 3.33 -17.84
CA ALA A 160 -12.78 3.20 -16.87
C ALA A 160 -12.23 3.46 -15.48
N TRP A 161 -12.82 4.43 -14.78
CA TRP A 161 -12.55 4.71 -13.37
C TRP A 161 -13.64 4.06 -12.54
N TYR A 162 -13.26 3.25 -11.57
CA TYR A 162 -14.18 2.59 -10.65
C TYR A 162 -14.18 3.28 -9.30
N TYR A 163 -15.36 3.28 -8.68
CA TYR A 163 -15.59 3.88 -7.36
C TYR A 163 -16.50 2.99 -6.54
N ARG A 164 -16.28 2.96 -5.23
CA ARG A 164 -17.22 2.33 -4.30
C ARG A 164 -18.42 3.25 -4.11
N MET A 165 -19.63 2.70 -4.22
CA MET A 165 -20.85 3.44 -3.90
C MET A 165 -21.11 3.45 -2.40
N ARG A 166 -21.62 4.56 -1.88
CA ARG A 166 -22.02 4.67 -0.46
C ARG A 166 -23.18 3.75 -0.09
N THR A 167 -24.06 3.47 -1.06
CA THR A 167 -25.18 2.51 -0.96
C THR A 167 -24.75 1.05 -1.12
N GLY A 168 -23.48 0.79 -1.46
CA GLY A 168 -22.95 -0.53 -1.80
C GLY A 168 -22.84 -0.75 -3.31
N GLY A 169 -21.91 -1.62 -3.72
CA GLY A 169 -21.60 -1.85 -5.13
C GLY A 169 -20.52 -0.94 -5.71
N LEU A 170 -20.38 -0.98 -7.04
CA LEU A 170 -19.42 -0.18 -7.80
C LEU A 170 -20.12 0.75 -8.78
N ALA A 171 -19.70 2.01 -8.76
CA ALA A 171 -19.90 2.91 -9.87
C ALA A 171 -18.71 2.82 -10.84
N ALA A 172 -18.98 3.06 -12.12
CA ALA A 172 -17.95 3.20 -13.14
C ALA A 172 -18.17 4.49 -13.94
N VAL A 173 -17.08 5.18 -14.25
CA VAL A 173 -17.05 6.30 -15.19
C VAL A 173 -16.18 5.89 -16.37
N TYR A 174 -16.77 5.84 -17.55
CA TYR A 174 -16.11 5.44 -18.79
C TYR A 174 -15.68 6.67 -19.57
N PHE A 175 -14.45 6.64 -20.07
CA PHE A 175 -13.85 7.68 -20.88
C PHE A 175 -13.51 7.14 -22.26
N ARG A 176 -13.70 7.97 -23.27
CA ARG A 176 -13.18 7.78 -24.62
C ARG A 176 -12.31 8.97 -24.96
N ASN A 177 -11.04 8.73 -25.28
CA ASN A 177 -10.05 9.76 -25.57
C ASN A 177 -9.97 10.82 -24.46
N GLY A 178 -10.03 10.37 -23.20
CA GLY A 178 -9.94 11.20 -22.00
C GLY A 178 -11.18 12.05 -21.68
N LYS A 179 -12.29 11.82 -22.37
CA LYS A 179 -13.57 12.50 -22.15
C LYS A 179 -14.64 11.50 -21.71
N VAL A 180 -15.49 11.88 -20.75
CA VAL A 180 -16.59 11.05 -20.26
C VAL A 180 -17.48 10.64 -21.42
N LEU A 181 -17.62 9.33 -21.59
CA LEU A 181 -18.55 8.69 -22.50
C LEU A 181 -19.86 8.35 -21.79
N ALA A 182 -19.76 7.78 -20.59
CA ALA A 182 -20.88 7.33 -19.77
C ALA A 182 -20.46 7.17 -18.29
N ALA A 183 -21.42 7.18 -17.37
CA ALA A 183 -21.23 6.82 -15.98
C ALA A 183 -22.41 5.95 -15.50
N GLU A 184 -22.15 4.94 -14.67
CA GLU A 184 -23.16 4.00 -14.17
C GLU A 184 -22.95 3.66 -12.70
N GLU A 185 -24.05 3.44 -11.97
CA GLU A 185 -24.08 3.14 -10.53
C GLU A 185 -23.96 1.63 -10.23
N THR A 186 -24.24 0.77 -11.21
CA THR A 186 -24.33 -0.68 -11.07
C THR A 186 -23.37 -1.39 -12.01
N SER A 187 -22.08 -1.04 -11.93
CA SER A 187 -21.09 -1.72 -12.76
C SER A 187 -21.04 -3.21 -12.41
N ASN A 188 -21.12 -4.07 -13.42
CA ASN A 188 -21.01 -5.52 -13.27
C ASN A 188 -19.57 -5.99 -13.01
N ALA A 189 -18.61 -5.07 -12.89
CA ALA A 189 -17.25 -5.42 -12.54
C ALA A 189 -17.22 -6.05 -11.13
N PRO A 190 -16.53 -7.19 -10.94
CA PRO A 190 -16.52 -7.84 -9.65
C PRO A 190 -15.70 -7.01 -8.64
N LEU A 191 -16.33 -6.60 -7.53
CA LEU A 191 -15.67 -5.88 -6.41
C LEU A 191 -14.35 -6.52 -5.99
N ARG A 192 -14.32 -7.86 -5.92
CA ARG A 192 -13.12 -8.63 -5.53
C ARG A 192 -11.90 -8.32 -6.38
N ARG A 193 -12.06 -7.90 -7.64
CA ARG A 193 -10.95 -7.50 -8.52
C ARG A 193 -10.16 -6.32 -7.96
N PHE A 194 -10.81 -5.47 -7.15
CA PHE A 194 -10.27 -4.19 -6.72
C PHE A 194 -9.97 -4.12 -5.21
N ASP A 195 -10.49 -5.08 -4.44
CA ASP A 195 -10.22 -5.26 -3.02
C ASP A 195 -8.97 -6.14 -2.76
N SER A 196 -8.47 -6.86 -3.77
CA SER A 196 -7.26 -7.71 -3.72
C SER A 196 -5.94 -6.95 -3.85
#